data_AF-A0A9W6M1Y8-F1
#
_entry.id   AF-A0A9W6M1Y8-F1
#
_cell.length_a   1.000
_cell.length_b   1.000
_cell.length_c   1.000
_cell.angle_alpha   90.00
_cell.angle_beta   90.00
_cell.angle_gamma   90.00
#
_symmetry.space_group_name_H-M   'P 1'
#
loop_
_entity.id
_entity.type
_entity.pdbx_description
1 polymer ?
#
loop_
_entity_poly.entity_id
_entity_poly.type
_entity_poly.pdbx_seq_one_letter_code
_entity_poly.pdbx_strand_id
1 'polypeptide(L)'
;MNGPGVDRDRLDATLGEFWDRADGATPELLASELDRVLASLPANDPVALFERASLSDYLGREAEAIPLYRAALDAGLPDPQRGECIIQLASSLRNVGDPSGAMALLHGYPADHPLADAARAFEALALFDDQKPAPALRTALRALAPHLPAYRRSVERYASELVAGPRIRAIAVAVIVRDGFVLAEEYAGGPDRPTFLRAPGGGIEFGEEASSAMRRELREELAAVVDELRLLTVAENIFDDGRKRGHEIAYVFAVRSQSLQALPLDARLPVLDGDTTVGWYRIDDLRAGATPFYPAAALDLAAEI
;
A
#
# COMPACT_ATOMS: atom_id res chain seq x y z
N MET A 1 5.19 40.11 26.45
CA MET A 1 6.53 40.34 25.86
C MET A 1 6.78 39.19 24.91
N ASN A 2 6.62 39.44 23.61
CA ASN A 2 7.00 38.47 22.59
C ASN A 2 8.53 38.43 22.60
N GLY A 3 9.12 37.25 22.82
CA GLY A 3 10.57 37.07 22.77
C GLY A 3 11.12 37.52 21.40
N PRO A 4 12.43 37.77 21.29
CA PRO A 4 13.04 38.08 20.00
C PRO A 4 12.66 36.96 19.03
N GLY A 5 11.99 37.32 17.93
CA GLY A 5 11.61 36.37 16.89
C GLY A 5 12.85 35.64 16.40
N VAL A 6 12.74 34.34 16.20
CA VAL A 6 13.83 33.53 15.63
C VAL A 6 14.16 34.10 14.25
N ASP A 7 15.44 34.43 14.05
CA ASP A 7 15.97 34.83 12.75
C ASP A 7 16.06 33.59 11.86
N ARG A 8 15.04 33.38 11.02
CA ARG A 8 14.90 32.19 10.16
C ARG A 8 16.00 32.11 9.11
N ASP A 9 16.40 33.24 8.52
CA ASP A 9 17.47 33.26 7.51
C ASP A 9 18.81 32.81 8.10
N ARG A 10 19.11 33.25 9.33
CA ARG A 10 20.31 32.81 10.05
C ARG A 10 20.25 31.33 10.44
N LEU A 11 19.08 30.86 10.87
CA LEU A 11 18.87 29.44 11.19
C LEU A 11 19.10 28.57 9.95
N ASP A 12 18.50 28.93 8.81
CA ASP A 12 18.61 28.19 7.56
C ASP A 12 20.08 28.13 7.08
N ALA A 13 20.81 29.25 7.17
CA ALA A 13 22.24 29.27 6.86
C ALA A 13 23.06 28.34 7.80
N THR A 14 22.73 28.32 9.08
CA THR A 14 23.42 27.47 10.08
C THR A 14 23.13 25.99 9.84
N LEU A 15 21.89 25.64 9.46
CA LEU A 15 21.51 24.27 9.11
C LEU A 15 22.18 23.80 7.82
N GLY A 16 22.26 24.66 6.80
CA GLY A 16 23.00 24.35 5.57
C GLY A 16 24.47 24.05 5.85
N GLU A 17 25.12 24.90 6.65
CA GLU A 17 26.50 24.68 7.10
C GLU A 17 26.69 23.38 7.90
N PHE A 18 25.71 23.00 8.72
CA PHE A 18 25.72 21.74 9.45
C PHE A 18 25.69 20.55 8.48
N TRP A 19 24.75 20.54 7.53
CA TRP A 19 24.60 19.45 6.56
C TRP A 19 25.79 19.33 5.61
N ASP A 20 26.40 20.44 5.19
CA ASP A 20 27.62 20.44 4.37
C ASP A 20 28.81 19.73 5.04
N ARG A 21 28.81 19.66 6.38
CA ARG A 21 29.86 19.02 7.19
C ARG A 21 29.44 17.68 7.78
N ALA A 22 28.22 17.20 7.50
CA ALA A 22 27.70 16.01 8.15
C ALA A 22 28.50 14.75 7.77
N ASP A 23 28.99 14.71 6.53
CA ASP A 23 29.77 13.61 6.00
C ASP A 23 31.08 13.38 6.77
N GLY A 24 31.23 12.17 7.31
CA GLY A 24 32.42 11.73 8.05
C GLY A 24 32.43 12.10 9.53
N ALA A 25 31.42 12.79 10.04
CA ALA A 25 31.25 13.05 11.47
C ALA A 25 30.69 11.81 12.21
N THR A 26 30.91 11.72 13.53
CA THR A 26 30.31 10.64 14.33
C THR A 26 28.84 10.95 14.65
N PRO A 27 27.98 9.94 14.81
CA PRO A 27 26.57 10.14 15.16
C PRO A 27 26.37 11.01 16.41
N GLU A 28 27.21 10.86 17.43
CA GLU A 28 27.10 11.60 18.70
C GLU A 28 27.43 13.09 18.52
N LEU A 29 28.41 13.39 17.65
CA LEU A 29 28.77 14.77 17.33
C LEU A 29 27.65 15.46 16.56
N LEU A 30 27.08 14.78 15.56
CA LEU A 30 25.97 15.30 14.76
C LEU A 30 24.74 15.60 15.63
N ALA A 31 24.34 14.66 16.49
CA ALA A 31 23.22 14.88 17.40
C ALA A 31 23.46 16.07 18.33
N SER A 32 24.66 16.16 18.93
CA SER A 32 25.02 17.24 19.85
C SER A 32 25.15 18.61 19.15
N GLU A 33 25.56 18.66 17.89
CA GLU A 33 25.62 19.88 17.10
C GLU A 33 24.22 20.32 16.67
N LEU A 34 23.41 19.41 16.15
CA LEU A 34 22.04 19.72 15.73
C LEU A 34 21.19 20.20 16.91
N ASP A 35 21.29 19.57 18.08
CA ASP A 35 20.59 20.02 19.29
C ASP A 35 20.98 21.45 19.69
N ARG A 36 22.24 21.84 19.48
CA ARG A 36 22.70 23.21 19.73
C ARG A 36 22.14 24.20 18.70
N VAL A 37 22.07 23.82 17.43
CA VAL A 37 21.49 24.65 16.36
C VAL A 37 20.00 24.89 16.63
N LEU A 38 19.28 23.84 17.04
CA LEU A 38 17.84 23.89 17.27
C LEU A 38 17.44 24.38 18.67
N ALA A 39 18.38 24.64 19.58
CA ALA A 39 18.12 24.94 21.00
C ALA A 39 17.19 26.15 21.25
N SER A 40 17.12 27.08 20.28
CA SER A 40 16.27 28.27 20.37
C SER A 40 14.83 28.05 19.89
N LEU A 41 14.54 26.91 19.26
CA LEU A 41 13.24 26.58 18.71
C LEU A 41 12.37 25.83 19.73
N PRO A 42 11.04 26.02 19.70
CA PRO A 42 10.10 25.15 20.40
C PRO A 42 10.30 23.68 20.03
N ALA A 43 10.05 22.77 20.97
CA ALA A 43 10.19 21.34 20.73
C ALA A 43 9.30 20.81 19.60
N ASN A 44 8.16 21.46 19.36
CA ASN A 44 7.20 21.16 18.29
C ASN A 44 7.31 22.11 17.09
N ASP A 45 8.40 22.87 16.97
CA ASP A 45 8.64 23.68 15.78
C ASP A 45 8.77 22.73 14.56
N PRO A 46 8.04 22.97 13.47
CA PRO A 46 8.03 22.05 12.34
C PRO A 46 9.42 21.88 11.70
N VAL A 47 10.24 22.93 11.66
CA VAL A 47 11.61 22.85 11.14
C VAL A 47 12.48 22.01 12.09
N ALA A 48 12.39 22.24 13.40
CA ALA A 48 13.13 21.42 14.36
C ALA A 48 12.76 19.92 14.30
N LEU A 49 11.47 19.61 14.08
CA LEU A 49 10.99 18.24 13.90
C LEU A 49 11.55 17.63 12.61
N PHE A 50 11.50 18.36 11.51
CA PHE A 50 12.04 17.93 10.22
C PHE A 50 13.54 17.64 10.29
N GLU A 51 14.35 18.57 10.82
CA GLU A 51 15.80 18.40 10.89
C GLU A 51 16.21 17.21 11.78
N ARG A 52 15.50 16.98 12.89
CA ARG A 52 15.71 15.79 13.73
C ARG A 52 15.34 14.51 12.99
N ALA A 53 14.25 14.52 12.23
CA ALA A 53 13.86 13.39 11.41
C ALA A 53 14.93 13.08 10.35
N SER A 54 15.42 14.10 9.65
CA SER A 54 16.49 14.00 8.65
C SER A 54 17.77 13.46 9.24
N LEU A 55 18.15 13.85 10.46
CA LEU A 55 19.31 13.26 11.14
C LEU A 55 19.09 11.78 11.49
N SER A 56 17.93 11.41 12.04
CA SER A 56 17.63 10.01 12.32
C SER A 56 17.66 9.16 11.05
N ASP A 57 17.08 9.65 9.95
CA ASP A 57 17.08 9.00 8.64
C ASP A 57 18.51 8.85 8.07
N TYR A 58 19.30 9.93 8.10
CA TYR A 58 20.72 9.93 7.70
C TYR A 58 21.55 8.90 8.47
N LEU A 59 21.22 8.67 9.74
CA LEU A 59 21.89 7.69 10.61
C LEU A 59 21.35 6.25 10.47
N GLY A 60 20.43 5.99 9.52
CA GLY A 60 19.81 4.68 9.31
C GLY A 60 18.86 4.28 10.44
N ARG A 61 18.18 5.25 11.04
CA ARG A 61 17.17 5.07 12.10
C ARG A 61 15.79 5.50 11.59
N GLU A 62 15.36 4.91 10.49
CA GLU A 62 14.13 5.27 9.78
C GLU A 62 12.88 5.13 10.65
N ALA A 63 12.83 4.10 11.49
CA ALA A 63 11.73 3.89 12.44
C ALA A 63 11.59 5.05 13.46
N GLU A 64 12.69 5.72 13.81
CA GLU A 64 12.68 6.91 14.67
C GLU A 64 12.37 8.19 13.87
N ALA A 65 12.80 8.25 12.61
CA ALA A 65 12.58 9.40 11.72
C ALA A 65 11.11 9.57 11.31
N ILE A 66 10.43 8.46 10.97
CA ILE A 66 9.05 8.45 10.46
C ILE A 66 8.06 9.26 11.32
N PRO A 67 7.95 9.05 12.66
CA PRO A 67 7.03 9.83 13.49
C PRO A 67 7.39 11.32 13.53
N LEU A 68 8.67 11.67 13.43
CA LEU A 68 9.13 13.06 13.43
C LEU A 68 8.79 13.78 12.11
N TYR A 69 9.01 13.13 10.96
CA TYR A 69 8.58 13.68 9.67
C TYR A 69 7.06 13.91 9.62
N ARG A 70 6.26 12.94 10.08
CA ARG A 70 4.80 13.08 10.16
C ARG A 70 4.42 14.28 11.05
N ALA A 71 5.02 14.39 12.23
CA ALA A 71 4.79 15.51 13.13
C ALA A 71 5.20 16.86 12.51
N ALA A 72 6.28 16.93 11.74
CA ALA A 72 6.68 18.14 11.04
C ALA A 72 5.64 18.56 9.98
N LEU A 73 5.14 17.61 9.19
CA LEU A 73 4.08 17.86 8.20
C LEU A 73 2.77 18.31 8.85
N ASP A 74 2.38 17.67 9.96
CA ASP A 74 1.18 18.00 10.73
C ASP A 74 1.28 19.37 11.41
N ALA A 75 2.47 19.75 11.85
CA ALA A 75 2.78 21.07 12.40
C ALA A 75 2.87 22.18 11.35
N GLY A 76 2.66 21.86 10.06
CA GLY A 76 2.61 22.83 8.98
C GLY A 76 3.99 23.29 8.50
N LEU A 77 4.96 22.36 8.37
CA LEU A 77 6.26 22.62 7.76
C LEU A 77 6.09 23.42 6.44
N PRO A 78 6.77 24.59 6.31
CA PRO A 78 6.63 25.44 5.14
C PRO A 78 7.40 24.90 3.94
N ASP A 79 7.06 25.38 2.75
CA ASP A 79 7.89 25.20 1.56
C ASP A 79 9.18 26.05 1.69
N PRO A 80 10.32 25.58 1.16
CA PRO A 80 10.48 24.36 0.35
C PRO A 80 10.67 23.06 1.14
N GLN A 81 10.95 23.11 2.46
CA GLN A 81 11.28 21.93 3.28
C GLN A 81 10.15 20.89 3.31
N ARG A 82 8.90 21.33 3.17
CA ARG A 82 7.74 20.44 3.04
C ARG A 82 7.92 19.39 1.94
N GLY A 83 8.40 19.81 0.77
CA GLY A 83 8.61 18.90 -0.36
C GLY A 83 9.68 17.84 -0.07
N GLU A 84 10.78 18.28 0.52
CA GLU A 84 11.89 17.41 0.95
C GLU A 84 11.43 16.41 2.01
N CYS A 85 10.68 16.87 3.00
CA CYS A 85 10.11 16.04 4.06
C CYS A 85 9.22 14.92 3.52
N ILE A 86 8.41 15.18 2.49
CA ILE A 86 7.55 14.16 1.87
C ILE A 86 8.41 13.07 1.20
N ILE A 87 9.44 13.48 0.45
CA ILE A 87 10.33 12.55 -0.27
C ILE A 87 11.14 11.71 0.71
N GLN A 88 11.73 12.35 1.72
CA GLN A 88 12.54 11.67 2.74
C GLN A 88 11.67 10.69 3.56
N LEU A 89 10.49 11.11 4.02
CA LEU A 89 9.54 10.22 4.70
C LEU A 89 9.15 9.03 3.83
N ALA A 90 8.88 9.24 2.54
CA ALA A 90 8.56 8.14 1.63
C ALA A 90 9.74 7.18 1.45
N SER A 91 10.97 7.69 1.42
CA SER A 91 12.18 6.86 1.42
C SER A 91 12.31 6.03 2.71
N SER A 92 12.13 6.65 3.88
CA SER A 92 12.18 5.95 5.17
C SER A 92 11.10 4.86 5.28
N LEU A 93 9.88 5.12 4.78
CA LEU A 93 8.79 4.13 4.74
C LEU A 93 9.16 2.90 3.90
N ARG A 94 9.79 3.10 2.73
CA ARG A 94 10.31 1.97 1.93
C ARG A 94 11.34 1.15 2.68
N ASN A 95 12.30 1.80 3.35
CA ASN A 95 13.37 1.11 4.06
C ASN A 95 12.86 0.24 5.22
N VAL A 96 11.73 0.63 5.85
CA VAL A 96 11.07 -0.20 6.88
C VAL A 96 10.06 -1.20 6.32
N GLY A 97 9.97 -1.35 4.99
CA GLY A 97 9.10 -2.32 4.33
C GLY A 97 7.65 -1.88 4.13
N ASP A 98 7.37 -0.57 4.15
CA ASP A 98 6.06 0.01 3.83
C ASP A 98 6.09 0.80 2.49
N PRO A 99 6.23 0.10 1.34
CA PRO A 99 6.21 0.77 0.04
C PRO A 99 4.83 1.34 -0.32
N SER A 100 3.75 0.80 0.26
CA SER A 100 2.39 1.30 0.07
C SER A 100 2.18 2.67 0.70
N GLY A 101 2.64 2.86 1.94
CA GLY A 101 2.67 4.17 2.59
C GLY A 101 3.54 5.17 1.83
N ALA A 102 4.69 4.75 1.32
CA ALA A 102 5.55 5.60 0.49
C ALA A 102 4.85 6.07 -0.79
N MET A 103 4.17 5.16 -1.51
CA MET A 103 3.38 5.51 -2.69
C MET A 103 2.27 6.49 -2.35
N ALA A 104 1.54 6.30 -1.24
CA ALA A 104 0.45 7.19 -0.85
C ALA A 104 0.90 8.65 -0.66
N LEU A 105 2.14 8.86 -0.18
CA LEU A 105 2.73 10.20 -0.02
C LEU A 105 3.18 10.82 -1.33
N LEU A 106 3.77 10.02 -2.22
CA LEU A 106 4.34 10.50 -3.49
C LEU A 106 3.30 10.60 -4.61
N HIS A 107 2.18 9.90 -4.44
CA HIS A 107 1.04 9.98 -5.32
C HIS A 107 0.47 11.40 -5.28
N GLY A 108 0.34 12.04 -6.44
CA GLY A 108 -0.16 13.40 -6.54
C GLY A 108 0.85 14.50 -6.14
N TYR A 109 2.10 14.16 -5.86
CA TYR A 109 3.16 15.17 -5.65
C TYR A 109 3.17 16.20 -6.79
N PRO A 110 3.16 17.53 -6.52
CA PRO A 110 2.89 18.54 -7.55
C PRO A 110 3.89 18.48 -8.70
N ALA A 111 3.37 18.47 -9.93
CA ALA A 111 4.19 18.34 -11.14
C ALA A 111 5.03 19.58 -11.45
N ASP A 112 4.66 20.74 -10.90
CA ASP A 112 5.36 22.03 -11.01
C ASP A 112 6.33 22.28 -9.86
N HIS A 113 6.39 21.39 -8.85
CA HIS A 113 7.35 21.50 -7.76
C HIS A 113 8.79 21.30 -8.27
N PRO A 114 9.81 22.05 -7.79
CA PRO A 114 11.21 21.87 -8.18
C PRO A 114 11.80 20.47 -7.96
N LEU A 115 11.14 19.67 -7.11
CA LEU A 115 11.52 18.30 -6.75
C LEU A 115 10.62 17.23 -7.40
N ALA A 116 9.79 17.61 -8.39
CA ALA A 116 8.87 16.68 -9.02
C ALA A 116 9.57 15.45 -9.59
N ASP A 117 10.71 15.62 -10.28
CA ASP A 117 11.47 14.49 -10.84
C ASP A 117 12.07 13.59 -9.76
N ALA A 118 12.55 14.18 -8.65
CA ALA A 118 13.02 13.41 -7.50
C ALA A 118 11.87 12.60 -6.88
N ALA A 119 10.71 13.21 -6.66
CA ALA A 119 9.52 12.51 -6.17
C ALA A 119 9.10 11.35 -7.09
N ARG A 120 9.18 11.52 -8.42
CA ARG A 120 8.90 10.44 -9.38
C ARG A 120 9.94 9.33 -9.36
N ALA A 121 11.21 9.63 -9.08
CA ALA A 121 12.23 8.61 -8.88
C ALA A 121 11.93 7.74 -7.65
N PHE A 122 11.61 8.36 -6.51
CA PHE A 122 11.23 7.62 -5.30
C PHE A 122 9.90 6.87 -5.44
N GLU A 123 8.94 7.41 -6.21
CA GLU A 123 7.68 6.71 -6.50
C GLU A 123 7.94 5.46 -7.35
N ALA A 124 8.82 5.55 -8.34
CA ALA A 124 9.22 4.39 -9.14
C ALA A 124 9.88 3.30 -8.27
N LEU A 125 10.71 3.68 -7.30
CA LEU A 125 11.30 2.75 -6.36
C LEU A 125 10.24 2.10 -5.45
N ALA A 126 9.29 2.88 -4.93
CA ALA A 126 8.19 2.36 -4.11
C ALA A 126 7.31 1.37 -4.90
N LEU A 127 6.98 1.71 -6.15
CA LEU A 127 6.25 0.81 -7.05
C LEU A 127 7.02 -0.49 -7.32
N PHE A 128 8.35 -0.42 -7.43
CA PHE A 128 9.16 -1.60 -7.67
C PHE A 128 9.15 -2.55 -6.46
N ASP A 129 9.36 -2.01 -5.26
CA ASP A 129 9.31 -2.77 -4.00
C ASP A 129 7.94 -3.42 -3.79
N ASP A 130 6.86 -2.73 -4.17
CA ASP A 130 5.48 -3.22 -4.16
C ASP A 130 5.15 -4.21 -5.30
N GLN A 131 6.17 -4.75 -5.99
CA GLN A 131 6.02 -5.73 -7.08
C GLN A 131 5.18 -5.22 -8.26
N LYS A 132 5.26 -3.92 -8.55
CA LYS A 132 4.64 -3.24 -9.71
C LYS A 132 5.72 -2.72 -10.69
N PRO A 133 6.53 -3.62 -11.31
CA PRO A 133 7.68 -3.22 -12.11
C PRO A 133 7.33 -2.44 -13.39
N ALA A 134 6.20 -2.75 -14.04
CA ALA A 134 5.78 -2.02 -15.25
C ALA A 134 5.34 -0.58 -14.94
N PRO A 135 4.48 -0.32 -13.93
CA PRO A 135 4.27 1.04 -13.41
C PRO A 135 5.56 1.74 -12.98
N ALA A 136 6.45 1.08 -12.22
CA ALA A 136 7.72 1.64 -11.78
C ALA A 136 8.58 2.16 -12.93
N LEU A 137 8.85 1.29 -13.93
CA LEU A 137 9.65 1.65 -15.09
C LEU A 137 8.99 2.75 -15.93
N ARG A 138 7.66 2.72 -16.07
CA ARG A 138 6.91 3.79 -16.75
C ARG A 138 7.10 5.13 -16.06
N THR A 139 6.97 5.18 -14.73
CA THR A 139 7.15 6.40 -13.94
C THR A 139 8.56 6.97 -14.14
N ALA A 140 9.59 6.13 -14.01
CA ALA A 140 10.98 6.53 -14.22
C ALA A 140 11.25 7.04 -15.65
N LEU A 141 10.79 6.33 -16.68
CA LEU A 141 10.99 6.72 -18.08
C LEU A 141 10.26 8.02 -18.44
N ARG A 142 9.06 8.25 -17.88
CA ARG A 142 8.32 9.50 -18.08
C ARG A 142 9.01 10.69 -17.40
N ALA A 143 9.58 10.50 -16.22
CA ALA A 143 10.37 11.53 -15.56
C ALA A 143 11.68 11.83 -16.33
N LEU A 144 12.32 10.82 -16.92
CA LEU A 144 13.53 10.99 -17.72
C LEU A 144 13.28 11.69 -19.07
N ALA A 145 12.16 11.41 -19.73
CA ALA A 145 11.92 11.80 -21.13
C ALA A 145 12.07 13.31 -21.44
N PRO A 146 11.62 14.26 -20.59
CA PRO A 146 11.82 15.69 -20.82
C PRO A 146 13.30 16.08 -20.95
N HIS A 147 14.20 15.39 -20.25
CA HIS A 147 15.64 15.68 -20.18
C HIS A 147 16.44 15.11 -21.34
N LEU A 148 15.84 14.25 -22.17
CA LEU A 148 16.56 13.59 -23.26
C LEU A 148 16.78 14.55 -24.46
N PRO A 149 18.04 14.74 -24.91
CA PRO A 149 18.33 15.60 -26.07
C PRO A 149 17.86 14.97 -27.41
N ALA A 150 17.67 13.65 -27.44
CA ALA A 150 17.13 12.89 -28.57
C ALA A 150 16.26 11.73 -28.06
N TYR A 151 15.43 11.14 -28.91
CA TYR A 151 14.57 9.97 -28.60
C TYR A 151 13.46 10.17 -27.55
N ARG A 152 13.16 11.40 -27.10
CA ARG A 152 12.05 11.70 -26.17
C ARG A 152 10.74 10.99 -26.54
N ARG A 153 10.26 11.20 -27.77
CA ARG A 153 9.01 10.59 -28.27
C ARG A 153 9.04 9.06 -28.24
N SER A 154 10.19 8.46 -28.53
CA SER A 154 10.34 7.00 -28.51
C SER A 154 10.25 6.46 -27.08
N VAL A 155 10.91 7.12 -26.12
CA VAL A 155 10.86 6.73 -24.71
C VAL A 155 9.45 6.91 -24.13
N GLU A 156 8.78 8.03 -24.41
CA GLU A 156 7.39 8.26 -23.99
C GLU A 156 6.45 7.16 -24.53
N ARG A 157 6.64 6.79 -25.79
CA ARG A 157 5.88 5.71 -26.42
C ARG A 157 6.14 4.37 -25.73
N TYR A 158 7.39 3.96 -25.56
CA TYR A 158 7.70 2.69 -24.89
C TYR A 158 7.18 2.67 -23.44
N ALA A 159 7.28 3.78 -22.72
CA ALA A 159 6.69 3.91 -21.38
C ALA A 159 5.15 3.73 -21.38
N SER A 160 4.46 4.18 -22.44
CA SER A 160 3.03 3.96 -22.61
C SER A 160 2.66 2.51 -22.95
N GLU A 161 3.55 1.79 -23.64
CA GLU A 161 3.35 0.39 -24.05
C GLU A 161 3.65 -0.62 -22.92
N LEU A 162 4.34 -0.19 -21.83
CA LEU A 162 4.62 -1.05 -20.67
C LEU A 162 3.33 -1.53 -20.01
N VAL A 163 3.00 -2.81 -20.17
CA VAL A 163 1.91 -3.45 -19.43
C VAL A 163 2.51 -4.39 -18.38
N ALA A 164 1.79 -4.60 -17.28
CA ALA A 164 2.18 -5.65 -16.35
C ALA A 164 2.15 -6.98 -17.11
N GLY A 165 3.25 -7.74 -17.04
CA GLY A 165 3.29 -9.08 -17.64
C GLY A 165 2.25 -9.99 -16.98
N PRO A 166 1.79 -11.05 -17.69
CA PRO A 166 0.94 -12.06 -17.07
C PRO A 166 1.68 -12.68 -15.88
N ARG A 167 1.03 -12.71 -14.72
CA ARG A 167 1.56 -13.33 -13.50
C ARG A 167 0.56 -14.35 -12.96
N ILE A 168 1.08 -15.43 -12.41
CA ILE A 168 0.31 -16.36 -11.59
C ILE A 168 0.32 -15.83 -10.16
N ARG A 169 -0.86 -15.67 -9.54
CA ARG A 169 -0.97 -15.21 -8.14
C ARG A 169 -1.41 -16.36 -7.25
N ALA A 170 -0.74 -16.56 -6.12
CA ALA A 170 -1.25 -17.44 -5.08
C ALA A 170 -2.26 -16.67 -4.20
N ILE A 171 -3.42 -17.27 -3.95
CA ILE A 171 -4.48 -16.67 -3.13
C ILE A 171 -4.98 -17.68 -2.09
N ALA A 172 -5.53 -17.18 -0.99
CA ALA A 172 -6.22 -17.98 0.03
C ALA A 172 -7.68 -17.50 0.12
N VAL A 173 -8.63 -18.43 -0.04
CA VAL A 173 -10.07 -18.11 -0.03
C VAL A 173 -10.84 -18.98 0.95
N ALA A 174 -11.86 -18.40 1.57
CA ALA A 174 -12.67 -19.00 2.61
C ALA A 174 -13.99 -19.55 2.07
N VAL A 175 -14.29 -20.79 2.43
CA VAL A 175 -15.61 -21.40 2.30
C VAL A 175 -16.24 -21.43 3.69
N ILE A 176 -17.21 -20.55 3.90
CA ILE A 176 -17.96 -20.43 5.16
C ILE A 176 -19.41 -20.74 4.84
N VAL A 177 -19.93 -21.81 5.46
CA VAL A 177 -21.27 -22.33 5.18
C VAL A 177 -22.14 -22.29 6.42
N ARG A 178 -23.43 -22.02 6.23
CA ARG A 178 -24.47 -22.11 7.26
C ARG A 178 -25.82 -22.39 6.61
N ASP A 179 -26.50 -23.46 7.03
CA ASP A 179 -27.87 -23.78 6.64
C ASP A 179 -28.14 -23.78 5.11
N GLY A 180 -27.18 -24.28 4.32
CA GLY A 180 -27.27 -24.30 2.85
C GLY A 180 -26.93 -22.97 2.17
N PHE A 181 -26.43 -21.99 2.92
CA PHE A 181 -25.90 -20.73 2.42
C PHE A 181 -24.39 -20.71 2.50
N VAL A 182 -23.74 -20.06 1.53
CA VAL A 182 -22.32 -19.74 1.54
C VAL A 182 -22.14 -18.23 1.66
N LEU A 183 -21.13 -17.82 2.43
CA LEU A 183 -20.73 -16.42 2.52
C LEU A 183 -19.93 -16.03 1.26
N ALA A 184 -20.29 -14.94 0.61
CA ALA A 184 -19.65 -14.50 -0.63
C ALA A 184 -19.53 -12.98 -0.68
N GLU A 185 -18.46 -12.51 -1.31
CA GLU A 185 -18.26 -11.11 -1.66
C GLU A 185 -18.90 -10.81 -3.02
N GLU A 186 -19.72 -9.76 -3.08
CA GLU A 186 -20.42 -9.30 -4.27
C GLU A 186 -19.67 -8.16 -4.96
N TYR A 187 -19.36 -8.40 -6.23
CA TYR A 187 -18.82 -7.40 -7.12
C TYR A 187 -19.91 -6.98 -8.09
N ALA A 188 -20.37 -5.73 -7.91
CA ALA A 188 -21.40 -5.15 -8.74
C ALA A 188 -21.02 -5.19 -10.22
N GLY A 189 -21.99 -5.58 -11.06
CA GLY A 189 -21.86 -5.53 -12.50
C GLY A 189 -21.74 -4.10 -13.03
N GLY A 190 -21.21 -3.97 -14.25
CA GLY A 190 -21.18 -2.74 -15.02
C GLY A 190 -21.86 -2.92 -16.38
N PRO A 191 -21.82 -1.89 -17.26
CA PRO A 191 -22.46 -1.94 -18.58
C PRO A 191 -22.10 -3.17 -19.43
N ASP A 192 -20.88 -3.68 -19.24
CA ASP A 192 -20.30 -4.77 -20.04
C ASP A 192 -19.95 -6.01 -19.21
N ARG A 193 -20.38 -6.07 -17.94
CA ARG A 193 -20.02 -7.17 -17.04
C ARG A 193 -21.17 -7.48 -16.07
N PRO A 194 -21.65 -8.71 -16.00
CA PRO A 194 -22.65 -9.08 -15.00
C PRO A 194 -22.05 -9.02 -13.59
N THR A 195 -22.92 -8.85 -12.59
CA THR A 195 -22.57 -9.07 -11.19
C THR A 195 -22.03 -10.50 -11.03
N PHE A 196 -21.01 -10.66 -10.20
CA PHE A 196 -20.43 -11.95 -9.86
C PHE A 196 -20.01 -11.98 -8.39
N LEU A 197 -19.83 -13.19 -7.87
CA LEU A 197 -19.49 -13.45 -6.48
C LEU A 197 -18.10 -14.05 -6.37
N ARG A 198 -17.42 -13.79 -5.26
CA ARG A 198 -16.17 -14.45 -4.88
C ARG A 198 -16.27 -15.03 -3.48
N ALA A 199 -15.57 -16.15 -3.27
CA ALA A 199 -15.23 -16.58 -1.92
C ALA A 199 -14.33 -15.49 -1.26
N PRO A 200 -14.62 -15.05 -0.01
CA PRO A 200 -13.82 -14.04 0.68
C PRO A 200 -12.36 -14.45 0.85
N GLY A 201 -11.45 -13.48 0.93
CA GLY A 201 -10.02 -13.69 1.03
C GLY A 201 -9.22 -13.06 -0.12
N GLY A 202 -7.90 -13.14 0.00
CA GLY A 202 -7.00 -12.34 -0.84
C GLY A 202 -5.68 -13.02 -1.17
N GLY A 203 -4.67 -12.18 -1.42
CA GLY A 203 -3.37 -12.64 -1.89
C GLY A 203 -2.54 -13.27 -0.79
N ILE A 204 -1.73 -14.25 -1.14
CA ILE A 204 -0.67 -14.74 -0.27
C ILE A 204 0.57 -13.89 -0.53
N GLU A 205 1.08 -13.25 0.53
CA GLU A 205 2.28 -12.42 0.44
C GLU A 205 3.55 -13.27 0.35
N PHE A 206 4.64 -12.69 -0.18
CA PHE A 206 5.90 -13.42 -0.29
C PHE A 206 6.43 -13.82 1.09
N GLY A 207 6.69 -15.12 1.30
CA GLY A 207 7.13 -15.66 2.59
C GLY A 207 5.99 -15.94 3.57
N GLU A 208 4.74 -15.65 3.20
CA GLU A 208 3.56 -15.92 4.02
C GLU A 208 3.00 -17.33 3.77
N GLU A 209 2.58 -18.03 4.84
CA GLU A 209 1.83 -19.27 4.70
C GLU A 209 0.38 -19.00 4.27
N ALA A 210 -0.20 -19.82 3.40
CA ALA A 210 -1.59 -19.68 2.96
C ALA A 210 -2.61 -19.65 4.12
N SER A 211 -2.32 -20.38 5.21
CA SER A 211 -3.11 -20.37 6.45
C SER A 211 -3.05 -19.03 7.18
N SER A 212 -1.87 -18.41 7.23
CA SER A 212 -1.65 -17.08 7.81
C SER A 212 -2.32 -16.00 6.97
N ALA A 213 -2.17 -16.08 5.65
CA ALA A 213 -2.87 -15.21 4.70
C ALA A 213 -4.37 -15.27 4.93
N MET A 214 -4.96 -16.47 5.02
CA MET A 214 -6.41 -16.60 5.24
C MET A 214 -6.88 -15.94 6.54
N ARG A 215 -6.11 -16.07 7.62
CA ARG A 215 -6.42 -15.42 8.91
C ARG A 215 -6.23 -13.91 8.84
N ARG A 216 -5.26 -13.44 8.05
CA ARG A 216 -4.98 -12.02 7.84
C ARG A 216 -6.10 -11.36 7.05
N GLU A 217 -6.39 -11.88 5.88
CA GLU A 217 -7.43 -11.37 4.96
C GLU A 217 -8.79 -11.29 5.66
N LEU A 218 -9.28 -12.35 6.32
CA LEU A 218 -10.58 -12.27 7.02
C LEU A 218 -10.63 -11.24 8.16
N ARG A 219 -9.48 -10.95 8.78
CA ARG A 219 -9.39 -9.92 9.83
C ARG A 219 -9.39 -8.53 9.22
N GLU A 220 -8.66 -8.34 8.13
CA GLU A 220 -8.51 -7.07 7.43
C GLU A 220 -9.81 -6.71 6.70
N GLU A 221 -10.36 -7.64 5.90
CA GLU A 221 -11.55 -7.43 5.09
C GLU A 221 -12.84 -7.38 5.92
N LEU A 222 -12.99 -8.25 6.92
CA LEU A 222 -14.28 -8.51 7.59
C LEU A 222 -14.25 -8.35 9.12
N ALA A 223 -13.13 -7.91 9.70
CA ALA A 223 -12.93 -7.85 11.15
C ALA A 223 -13.28 -9.18 11.86
N ALA A 224 -13.06 -10.31 11.19
CA ALA A 224 -13.46 -11.64 11.65
C ALA A 224 -12.30 -12.45 12.22
N VAL A 225 -12.61 -13.29 13.21
CA VAL A 225 -11.68 -14.28 13.77
C VAL A 225 -11.96 -15.64 13.15
N VAL A 226 -10.89 -16.37 12.86
CA VAL A 226 -10.93 -17.76 12.37
C VAL A 226 -10.79 -18.72 13.55
N ASP A 227 -11.90 -19.35 13.92
CA ASP A 227 -11.96 -20.33 15.02
C ASP A 227 -11.36 -21.68 14.58
N GLU A 228 -11.76 -22.16 13.40
CA GLU A 228 -11.22 -23.38 12.80
C GLU A 228 -10.88 -23.14 11.34
N LEU A 229 -9.78 -23.73 10.89
CA LEU A 229 -9.26 -23.60 9.53
C LEU A 229 -8.82 -24.97 9.01
N ARG A 230 -9.38 -25.41 7.89
CA ARG A 230 -9.02 -26.68 7.24
C ARG A 230 -8.85 -26.47 5.76
N LEU A 231 -7.67 -26.81 5.23
CA LEU A 231 -7.45 -26.81 3.78
C LEU A 231 -8.32 -27.88 3.13
N LEU A 232 -9.15 -27.50 2.16
CA LEU A 232 -9.98 -28.41 1.39
C LEU A 232 -9.27 -28.85 0.11
N THR A 233 -8.72 -27.89 -0.64
CA THR A 233 -8.01 -28.16 -1.89
C THR A 233 -7.09 -27.00 -2.30
N VAL A 234 -6.25 -27.25 -3.29
CA VAL A 234 -5.53 -26.23 -4.07
C VAL A 234 -6.00 -26.35 -5.51
N ALA A 235 -6.59 -25.28 -6.05
CA ALA A 235 -7.20 -25.28 -7.39
C ALA A 235 -6.65 -24.14 -8.24
N GLU A 236 -6.60 -24.35 -9.56
CA GLU A 236 -6.31 -23.28 -10.50
C GLU A 236 -7.60 -22.51 -10.83
N ASN A 237 -7.52 -21.19 -10.79
CA ASN A 237 -8.56 -20.30 -11.28
C ASN A 237 -8.00 -19.49 -12.45
N ILE A 238 -8.30 -19.92 -13.67
CA ILE A 238 -7.85 -19.30 -14.92
C ILE A 238 -9.05 -18.65 -15.59
N PHE A 239 -8.96 -17.36 -15.84
CA PHE A 239 -10.05 -16.60 -16.45
C PHE A 239 -9.54 -15.56 -17.44
N ASP A 240 -10.38 -15.29 -18.44
CA ASP A 240 -10.20 -14.24 -19.42
C ASP A 240 -11.58 -13.67 -19.74
N ASP A 241 -11.83 -12.43 -19.31
CA ASP A 241 -13.09 -11.72 -19.57
C ASP A 241 -12.97 -10.72 -20.75
N GLY A 242 -11.88 -10.80 -21.51
CA GLY A 242 -11.56 -9.87 -22.60
C GLY A 242 -10.98 -8.53 -22.15
N ARG A 243 -11.07 -8.18 -20.86
CA ARG A 243 -10.48 -6.96 -20.26
C ARG A 243 -9.30 -7.29 -19.35
N LYS A 244 -9.42 -8.39 -18.61
CA LYS A 244 -8.42 -8.87 -17.67
C LYS A 244 -8.29 -10.37 -17.83
N ARG A 245 -7.06 -10.80 -18.08
CA ARG A 245 -6.66 -12.19 -17.97
C ARG A 245 -6.04 -12.42 -16.59
N GLY A 246 -6.45 -13.48 -15.92
CA GLY A 246 -5.94 -13.87 -14.61
C GLY A 246 -5.61 -15.36 -14.56
N HIS A 247 -4.60 -15.68 -13.76
CA HIS A 247 -4.25 -17.04 -13.38
C HIS A 247 -3.94 -17.02 -11.89
N GLU A 248 -4.78 -17.66 -11.10
CA GLU A 248 -4.63 -17.76 -9.65
C GLU A 248 -4.44 -19.23 -9.26
N ILE A 249 -3.58 -19.49 -8.27
CA ILE A 249 -3.52 -20.74 -7.53
C ILE A 249 -4.23 -20.51 -6.21
N ALA A 250 -5.44 -21.04 -6.08
CA ALA A 250 -6.32 -20.80 -4.96
C ALA A 250 -6.22 -21.92 -3.92
N TYR A 251 -5.75 -21.58 -2.73
CA TYR A 251 -5.88 -22.41 -1.53
C TYR A 251 -7.28 -22.19 -0.97
N VAL A 252 -8.12 -23.23 -1.04
CA VAL A 252 -9.51 -23.17 -0.62
C VAL A 252 -9.63 -23.77 0.78
N PHE A 253 -10.05 -22.97 1.75
CA PHE A 253 -10.18 -23.38 3.14
C PHE A 253 -11.64 -23.48 3.57
N ALA A 254 -12.01 -24.53 4.28
CA ALA A 254 -13.18 -24.51 5.16
C ALA A 254 -12.83 -23.67 6.38
N VAL A 255 -13.66 -22.67 6.67
CA VAL A 255 -13.48 -21.75 7.79
C VAL A 255 -14.70 -21.81 8.70
N ARG A 256 -14.46 -22.00 9.99
CA ARG A 256 -15.45 -21.66 11.03
C ARG A 256 -15.09 -20.32 11.64
N SER A 257 -16.09 -19.45 11.68
CA SER A 257 -16.02 -18.16 12.34
C SER A 257 -17.38 -17.90 12.98
N GLN A 258 -17.43 -17.97 14.31
CA GLN A 258 -18.66 -17.76 15.08
C GLN A 258 -19.23 -16.36 14.83
N SER A 259 -18.37 -15.34 14.71
CA SER A 259 -18.81 -13.97 14.44
C SER A 259 -19.51 -13.85 13.09
N LEU A 260 -18.96 -14.46 12.04
CA LEU A 260 -19.58 -14.44 10.71
C LEU A 260 -20.83 -15.32 10.66
N GLN A 261 -20.77 -16.54 11.21
CA GLN A 261 -21.91 -17.46 11.24
C GLN A 261 -23.06 -17.01 12.16
N ALA A 262 -22.86 -15.99 13.01
CA ALA A 262 -23.92 -15.37 13.80
C ALA A 262 -24.70 -14.26 13.05
N LEU A 263 -24.19 -13.76 11.93
CA LEU A 263 -24.82 -12.67 11.17
C LEU A 263 -26.19 -13.08 10.62
N PRO A 264 -27.20 -12.20 10.55
CA PRO A 264 -28.45 -12.49 9.83
C PRO A 264 -28.22 -12.93 8.37
N LEU A 265 -29.07 -13.80 7.81
CA LEU A 265 -28.93 -14.27 6.41
C LEU A 265 -29.10 -13.13 5.38
N ASP A 266 -29.86 -12.11 5.73
CA ASP A 266 -30.06 -10.89 4.94
C ASP A 266 -29.01 -9.81 5.20
N ALA A 267 -28.05 -10.05 6.11
CA ALA A 267 -26.98 -9.10 6.39
C ALA A 267 -26.11 -8.86 5.16
N ARG A 268 -25.68 -7.61 5.01
CA ARG A 268 -24.67 -7.17 4.04
C ARG A 268 -23.62 -6.35 4.80
N LEU A 269 -22.39 -6.83 4.78
CA LEU A 269 -21.26 -6.19 5.46
C LEU A 269 -20.37 -5.51 4.42
N PRO A 270 -19.93 -4.26 4.64
CA PRO A 270 -18.90 -3.67 3.81
C PRO A 270 -17.57 -4.41 4.02
N VAL A 271 -16.84 -4.63 2.94
CA VAL A 271 -15.43 -5.04 3.00
C VAL A 271 -14.60 -3.81 3.41
N LEU A 272 -13.79 -3.92 4.45
CA LEU A 272 -13.17 -2.74 5.08
C LEU A 272 -12.07 -2.07 4.23
N ASP A 273 -11.48 -2.80 3.30
CA ASP A 273 -10.42 -2.35 2.39
C ASP A 273 -10.89 -2.29 0.92
N GLY A 274 -12.20 -2.38 0.67
CA GLY A 274 -12.78 -2.38 -0.67
C GLY A 274 -14.15 -1.72 -0.77
N ASP A 275 -14.59 -1.47 -2.01
CA ASP A 275 -15.91 -0.90 -2.32
C ASP A 275 -16.97 -1.99 -2.61
N THR A 276 -16.88 -3.12 -1.92
CA THR A 276 -17.72 -4.32 -2.10
C THR A 276 -18.46 -4.67 -0.82
N THR A 277 -19.39 -5.63 -0.93
CA THR A 277 -20.12 -6.14 0.23
C THR A 277 -20.09 -7.65 0.29
N VAL A 278 -20.05 -8.20 1.50
CA VAL A 278 -20.16 -9.62 1.77
C VAL A 278 -21.55 -9.95 2.31
N GLY A 279 -22.12 -11.06 1.84
CA GLY A 279 -23.44 -11.55 2.25
C GLY A 279 -23.62 -13.05 2.12
N TRP A 280 -24.75 -13.56 2.60
CA TRP A 280 -25.14 -14.96 2.46
C TRP A 280 -25.91 -15.21 1.16
N TYR A 281 -25.53 -16.26 0.44
CA TYR A 281 -26.15 -16.70 -0.81
C TYR A 281 -26.51 -18.18 -0.73
N ARG A 282 -27.70 -18.57 -1.21
CA ARG A 282 -28.12 -19.96 -1.25
C ARG A 282 -27.25 -20.74 -2.23
N ILE A 283 -26.66 -21.84 -1.79
CA ILE A 283 -25.77 -22.66 -2.62
C ILE A 283 -26.51 -23.22 -3.85
N ASP A 284 -27.77 -23.62 -3.68
CA ASP A 284 -28.59 -24.15 -4.78
C ASP A 284 -28.83 -23.12 -5.90
N ASP A 285 -29.06 -21.86 -5.54
CA ASP A 285 -29.31 -20.79 -6.52
C ASP A 285 -28.05 -20.48 -7.34
N LEU A 286 -26.87 -20.53 -6.69
CA LEU A 286 -25.58 -20.37 -7.35
C LEU A 286 -25.28 -21.52 -8.31
N ARG A 287 -25.59 -22.76 -7.92
CA ARG A 287 -25.44 -23.96 -8.77
C ARG A 287 -26.39 -23.98 -9.95
N ALA A 288 -27.57 -23.39 -9.81
CA ALA A 288 -28.50 -23.17 -10.92
C ALA A 288 -27.99 -22.12 -11.94
N GLY A 289 -26.86 -21.46 -11.66
CA GLY A 289 -26.21 -20.51 -12.56
C GLY A 289 -26.76 -19.09 -12.49
N ALA A 290 -27.48 -18.73 -11.43
CA ALA A 290 -28.07 -17.40 -11.29
C ALA A 290 -27.01 -16.29 -11.19
N THR A 291 -25.87 -16.57 -10.56
CA THR A 291 -24.76 -15.62 -10.42
C THR A 291 -23.43 -16.39 -10.42
N PRO A 292 -22.46 -16.02 -11.29
CA PRO A 292 -21.15 -16.67 -11.30
C PRO A 292 -20.46 -16.55 -9.94
N PHE A 293 -19.82 -17.63 -9.48
CA PHE A 293 -19.07 -17.68 -8.21
C PHE A 293 -17.65 -18.15 -8.46
N TYR A 294 -16.65 -17.46 -7.89
CA TYR A 294 -15.24 -17.78 -8.07
C TYR A 294 -14.45 -17.93 -6.76
N PRO A 295 -13.45 -18.83 -6.71
CA PRO A 295 -13.18 -19.87 -7.71
C PRO A 295 -14.30 -20.92 -7.71
N ALA A 296 -14.58 -21.55 -8.85
CA ALA A 296 -15.67 -22.53 -8.97
C ALA A 296 -15.52 -23.70 -7.96
N ALA A 297 -14.28 -24.15 -7.74
CA ALA A 297 -13.95 -25.20 -6.77
C ALA A 297 -14.42 -24.88 -5.33
N ALA A 298 -14.47 -23.60 -4.94
CA ALA A 298 -14.95 -23.23 -3.61
C ALA A 298 -16.47 -23.44 -3.46
N LEU A 299 -17.25 -23.19 -4.51
CA LEU A 299 -18.69 -23.47 -4.50
C LEU A 299 -18.98 -24.98 -4.55
N ASP A 300 -18.18 -25.74 -5.31
CA ASP A 300 -18.33 -27.19 -5.40
C ASP A 300 -18.17 -27.83 -4.02
N LEU A 301 -17.14 -27.41 -3.28
CA LEU A 301 -16.83 -27.90 -1.93
C LEU A 301 -17.78 -27.35 -0.84
N ALA A 302 -18.41 -26.20 -1.06
CA ALA A 302 -19.34 -25.62 -0.09
C ALA A 302 -20.54 -26.53 0.24
N ALA A 303 -20.93 -27.42 -0.68
CA ALA A 303 -22.03 -28.35 -0.42
C ALA A 303 -21.60 -29.64 0.32
N GLU A 304 -20.29 -29.83 0.51
CA GLU A 304 -19.72 -31.04 1.13
C GLU A 304 -19.38 -30.83 2.62
N ILE A 305 -19.50 -29.59 3.12
CA ILE A 305 -19.12 -29.17 4.48
C ILE A 305 -20.32 -28.64 5.27
#